data_AF-A0AAV9E954-F1
#
_entry.id   AF-A0AAV9E954-F1
#
_cell.length_a   1.000
_cell.length_b   1.000
_cell.length_c   1.000
_cell.angle_alpha   90.00
_cell.angle_beta   90.00
_cell.angle_gamma   90.00
#
_symmetry.space_group_name_H-M   'P 1'
#
loop_
_entity.id
_entity.type
_entity.pdbx_description
1 polymer ?
#
loop_
_entity_poly.entity_id
_entity_poly.type
_entity_poly.pdbx_seq_one_letter_code
_entity_poly.pdbx_strand_id
1 'polypeptide(L)' 'MAVCDFNMRFTFLSAGWEGTTHDAKVLAHAVYNPRHNFPHGPQEKYYVVDAGYPNRRGFLALYRNTRYHLPDF' A
#
# COMPACT_ATOMS: atom_id res chain seq x y z
N MET A 1 6.70 -5.22 -3.05
CA MET A 1 5.81 -4.18 -2.45
C MET A 1 6.62 -3.38 -1.44
N ALA A 2 6.42 -2.06 -1.42
CA ALA A 2 7.05 -1.17 -0.46
C ALA A 2 5.98 -0.25 0.14
N VAL A 3 6.10 0.07 1.42
CA VAL A 3 5.24 1.04 2.12
C VAL A 3 6.15 2.14 2.66
N CYS A 4 5.72 3.39 2.47
CA CYS A 4 6.45 4.56 2.94
C CYS A 4 5.57 5.43 3.83
N ASP A 5 6.20 6.23 4.67
CA ASP A 5 5.55 7.36 5.33
C ASP A 5 5.44 8.58 4.39
N PHE A 6 4.87 9.69 4.89
CA PHE A 6 4.73 10.94 4.14
C PHE A 6 6.07 11.61 3.79
N ASN A 7 7.17 11.23 4.46
CA ASN A 7 8.51 11.71 4.16
C ASN A 7 9.24 10.81 3.14
N MET A 8 8.51 9.90 2.47
CA MET A 8 9.05 8.91 1.52
C MET A 8 10.08 7.97 2.13
N ARG A 9 10.00 7.70 3.44
CA ARG A 9 10.87 6.72 4.10
C ARG A 9 10.18 5.37 4.13
N PHE A 10 10.87 4.33 3.66
CA PHE A 10 10.34 2.97 3.69
C PHE A 10 10.13 2.51 5.14
N THR A 11 8.89 2.16 5.48
CA THR A 11 8.49 1.61 6.77
C THR A 11 8.27 0.10 6.69
N PHE A 12 8.06 -0.43 5.49
CA PHE A 12 7.93 -1.87 5.26
C PHE A 12 8.36 -2.22 3.83
N LEU A 13 9.04 -3.35 3.68
CA LEU A 13 9.45 -3.91 2.39
C LEU A 13 9.09 -5.40 2.33
N SER A 14 8.40 -5.80 1.27
CA SER A 14 8.19 -7.20 0.91
C SER A 14 8.82 -7.47 -0.46
N ALA A 15 9.94 -8.18 -0.43
CA ALA A 15 10.75 -8.58 -1.58
C ALA A 15 10.63 -10.08 -1.85
N GLY A 16 11.15 -10.54 -3.00
CA GLY A 16 11.19 -11.97 -3.35
C GLY A 16 9.92 -12.51 -4.01
N TRP A 17 9.07 -11.64 -4.55
CA TRP A 17 7.91 -12.03 -5.36
C TRP A 17 8.27 -12.07 -6.84
N GLU A 18 7.74 -13.06 -7.55
CA GLU A 18 7.82 -13.11 -9.01
C GLU A 18 7.17 -11.86 -9.61
N GLY A 19 7.77 -11.28 -10.65
CA GLY A 19 7.29 -10.03 -11.26
C GLY A 19 5.91 -10.13 -11.92
N THR A 20 5.39 -11.35 -12.13
CA THR A 20 4.03 -11.63 -12.62
C THR A 20 3.01 -11.79 -11.51
N THR A 21 3.43 -11.76 -10.23
CA THR A 21 2.54 -11.92 -9.10
C THR A 21 1.60 -10.72 -9.00
N HIS A 22 0.31 -10.99 -8.86
CA HIS A 22 -0.69 -9.95 -8.66
C HIS A 22 -0.45 -9.17 -7.35
N ASP A 23 -0.43 -7.85 -7.43
CA ASP A 23 -0.23 -6.93 -6.29
C ASP A 23 -1.12 -7.26 -5.08
N ALA A 24 -2.41 -7.53 -5.30
CA ALA A 24 -3.33 -7.92 -4.24
C ALA A 24 -2.87 -9.18 -3.45
N LYS A 25 -2.21 -10.15 -4.11
CA LYS A 25 -1.68 -11.36 -3.44
C LYS A 25 -0.47 -11.01 -2.57
N VAL A 26 0.41 -10.14 -3.06
CA VAL A 26 1.56 -9.63 -2.30
C VAL A 26 1.09 -8.88 -1.04
N LEU A 27 0.09 -8.00 -1.19
CA LEU A 27 -0.50 -7.28 -0.06
C LEU A 27 -1.17 -8.22 0.95
N ALA A 28 -1.95 -9.19 0.47
CA ALA A 28 -2.62 -10.15 1.34
C ALA A 28 -1.60 -10.95 2.17
N HIS A 29 -0.53 -11.42 1.54
CA HIS A 29 0.53 -12.15 2.24
C HIS A 29 1.25 -11.27 3.27
N ALA A 30 1.53 -10.00 2.95
CA ALA A 30 2.16 -9.08 3.89
C ALA A 30 1.25 -8.78 5.09
N VAL A 31 -0.02 -8.47 4.85
CA VAL A 31 -0.96 -7.98 5.87
C VAL A 31 -1.53 -9.09 6.74
N TYR A 32 -1.81 -10.26 6.18
CA TYR A 32 -2.53 -11.33 6.90
C TYR A 32 -1.62 -12.37 7.53
N ASN A 33 -0.32 -12.38 7.20
CA ASN A 33 0.63 -13.25 7.87
C ASN A 33 1.29 -12.50 9.03
N PRO A 34 1.01 -12.88 10.30
CA PRO A 34 1.54 -12.18 11.47
C PRO A 34 3.07 -12.16 11.55
N ARG A 35 3.74 -13.11 10.87
CA ARG A 35 5.21 -13.19 10.84
C ARG A 35 5.86 -12.01 10.15
N HIS A 36 5.15 -11.30 9.27
CA HIS A 36 5.70 -10.13 8.59
C HIS A 36 5.61 -8.85 9.41
N ASN A 37 4.89 -8.85 10.54
CA ASN A 37 4.72 -7.70 11.42
C ASN A 37 4.37 -6.41 10.63
N PHE A 38 3.38 -6.52 9.74
CA PHE A 38 3.00 -5.41 8.87
C PHE A 38 2.56 -4.20 9.72
N PRO A 39 3.07 -2.98 9.46
CA PRO A 39 2.67 -1.81 10.21
C PRO A 39 1.21 -1.49 9.93
N HIS A 40 0.38 -1.55 10.96
CA HIS A 40 -1.01 -1.11 10.88
C HIS A 40 -1.10 0.35 11.28
N GLY A 41 -1.68 1.17 10.40
CA GLY A 41 -1.95 2.56 10.70
C GLY A 41 -2.97 2.72 11.84
N PRO A 42 -3.07 3.92 12.43
CA PRO A 42 -4.11 4.25 13.40
C PRO A 42 -5.51 3.96 12.86
N GLN A 43 -6.44 3.69 13.77
CA GLN A 43 -7.86 3.54 13.42
C GLN A 43 -8.34 4.79 12.66
N GLU A 44 -9.14 4.59 11.61
CA GLU A 44 -9.63 5.63 10.68
C GLU A 44 -8.60 6.27 9.74
N LYS A 45 -7.35 5.76 9.68
CA LYS A 45 -6.39 6.15 8.65
C LYS A 45 -6.24 5.07 7.56
N TYR A 46 -5.87 5.52 6.37
CA TYR A 46 -5.73 4.67 5.19
C TYR A 46 -4.34 4.82 4.58
N TYR A 47 -3.75 3.70 4.16
CA TYR A 47 -2.64 3.70 3.23
C TYR A 47 -3.15 4.07 1.84
N VAL A 48 -2.51 5.05 1.22
CA VAL A 48 -2.71 5.33 -0.21
C VAL A 48 -1.91 4.27 -0.97
N VAL A 49 -2.59 3.54 -1.86
CA VAL A 49 -1.99 2.45 -2.63
C VAL A 49 -2.14 2.68 -4.13
N ASP A 50 -1.32 1.97 -4.90
CA ASP A 50 -1.42 1.99 -6.36
C ASP A 50 -2.77 1.43 -6.83
N ALA A 51 -3.17 1.82 -8.04
CA ALA A 51 -4.44 1.41 -8.64
C ALA A 51 -4.59 -0.10 -8.88
N GLY A 52 -3.51 -0.88 -8.74
CA GLY A 52 -3.50 -2.35 -8.80
C GLY A 52 -3.99 -3.03 -7.52
N TYR A 53 -4.09 -2.29 -6.41
CA TYR A 53 -4.55 -2.82 -5.13
C TYR A 53 -6.05 -2.63 -4.92
N PRO A 54 -6.71 -3.52 -4.17
CA PRO A 54 -8.13 -3.41 -3.88
C PRO A 54 -8.42 -2.33 -2.81
N ASN A 55 -9.52 -1.58 -2.99
CA ASN A 55 -10.08 -0.71 -1.96
C ASN A 55 -10.69 -1.53 -0.83
N ARG A 56 -10.21 -1.33 0.40
CA ARG A 56 -10.73 -1.99 1.62
C ARG A 56 -10.36 -1.19 2.86
N ARG A 57 -10.88 -1.56 4.04
CA ARG A 57 -10.51 -0.89 5.30
C ARG A 57 -8.98 -0.86 5.46
N GLY A 58 -8.42 0.34 5.68
CA GLY A 58 -6.98 0.57 5.81
C GLY A 58 -6.21 0.75 4.50
N PHE A 59 -6.82 0.53 3.33
CA PHE A 59 -6.15 0.67 2.02
C PHE A 59 -7.07 1.36 1.00
N LEU A 60 -6.61 2.49 0.47
CA LEU A 60 -7.35 3.29 -0.50
C LEU A 60 -6.50 3.48 -1.76
N ALA A 61 -6.93 2.84 -2.85
CA ALA A 61 -6.38 3.03 -4.17
C ALA A 61 -6.86 4.36 -4.76
N LEU A 62 -5.95 5.08 -5.41
CA LEU A 62 -6.29 6.30 -6.13
C LEU A 62 -7.29 6.00 -7.26
N TYR A 63 -8.23 6.92 -7.48
CA TYR A 63 -9.20 6.79 -8.56
C TYR A 63 -8.48 6.70 -9.91
N ARG A 64 -8.79 5.66 -10.67
CA ARG A 64 -8.19 5.42 -11.98
C ARG A 64 -8.56 6.58 -12.91
N ASN A 65 -7.57 7.12 -13.61
CA ASN A 65 -7.71 8.24 -14.55
C ASN A 65 -8.00 9.62 -13.93
N THR A 66 -7.80 9.79 -12.61
CA THR A 66 -7.81 11.13 -11.99
C THR A 66 -6.40 11.49 -11.54
N ARG A 67 -5.86 12.56 -12.10
CA ARG A 67 -4.55 13.10 -11.73
C ARG A 67 -4.73 13.99 -10.50
N TYR A 68 -4.47 13.44 -9.32
CA TYR A 68 -4.43 14.22 -8.08
C TYR A 68 -3.10 14.96 -8.00
N HIS A 69 -2.91 15.98 -8.83
CA HIS A 69 -1.88 16.99 -8.57
C HIS A 69 -2.52 18.03 -7.68
N LEU A 70 -2.09 18.07 -6.42
CA LEU A 70 -2.29 19.26 -5.62
C LEU A 70 -1.44 20.34 -6.27
N PRO A 71 -2.01 21.51 -6.65
CA PRO A 71 -1.18 22.64 -7.00
C PRO A 71 -0.31 22.93 -5.77
N ASP A 72 1.01 22.97 -6.00
CA ASP A 72 1.98 23.31 -4.96
C ASP A 72 1.56 24.63 -4.27
N PHE A 73 1.59 24.64 -2.93
CA PHE A 73 1.41 25.84 -2.11
C PHE A 73 2.66 26.71 -2.13
#